data_AF-A0A9P6MB35-F1
#
_entry.id   AF-A0A9P6MB35-F1
#
_cell.length_a   1.000
_cell.length_b   1.000
_cell.length_c   1.000
_cell.angle_alpha   90.00
_cell.angle_beta   90.00
_cell.angle_gamma   90.00
#
_symmetry.space_group_name_H-M   'P 1'
#
loop_
_entity.id
_entity.type
_entity.pdbx_description
1 polymer ?
#
loop_
_entity_poly.entity_id
_entity_poly.type
_entity_poly.pdbx_seq_one_letter_code
_entity_poly.pdbx_strand_id
1 'polypeptide(L)'
;MGDSVEVKVVTTDAALHFYDPKDVLAEVLTDQHEWNAWKKMSDPVMHIQLRNWADMFIICPLDANTLAKVAQGLCDNLITCILRAWDERRPVIVCPAMNTNMWNHKFTAIHLSTLTDVLNYRVILPISKLLACGDLGVGAMAEYRTIVDEIKEQVELLNANNA
;
A
#
# COMPACT_ATOMS: atom_id res chain seq x y z
N MET A 1 19.85 13.52 -15.21
CA MET A 1 19.07 14.15 -14.14
C MET A 1 17.99 13.15 -13.80
N GLY A 2 18.22 12.30 -12.81
CA GLY A 2 17.20 11.36 -12.35
C GLY A 2 16.41 12.07 -11.27
N ASP A 3 15.11 12.23 -11.47
CA ASP A 3 14.23 12.82 -10.47
C ASP A 3 14.42 12.06 -9.14
N SER A 4 14.80 12.78 -8.09
CA SER A 4 15.10 12.17 -6.80
C SER A 4 13.80 11.79 -6.11
N VAL A 5 13.40 10.52 -6.22
CA VAL A 5 12.29 9.96 -5.44
C VAL A 5 12.79 9.63 -4.04
N GLU A 6 12.15 10.20 -3.01
CA GLU A 6 12.38 9.82 -1.62
C GLU A 6 11.36 8.74 -1.21
N VAL A 7 11.80 7.70 -0.51
CA VAL A 7 10.96 6.56 -0.14
C VAL A 7 11.02 6.33 1.37
N LYS A 8 9.84 6.18 1.97
CA LYS A 8 9.67 5.65 3.33
C LYS A 8 8.77 4.43 3.27
N VAL A 9 9.11 3.42 4.05
CA VAL A 9 8.38 2.16 4.11
C VAL A 9 7.60 2.10 5.40
N VAL A 10 6.31 1.80 5.30
CA VAL A 10 5.46 1.49 6.45
C VAL A 10 5.07 0.02 6.38
N THR A 11 5.22 -0.71 7.47
CA THR A 11 4.94 -2.14 7.52
C THR A 11 3.99 -2.49 8.66
N THR A 12 3.15 -3.50 8.43
CA THR A 12 2.36 -4.14 9.48
C THR A 12 3.23 -5.17 10.22
N ASP A 13 2.82 -5.53 11.44
CA ASP A 13 3.47 -6.61 12.18
C ASP A 13 3.41 -7.95 11.42
N ALA A 14 2.30 -8.21 10.71
CA ALA A 14 2.14 -9.43 9.92
C ALA A 14 3.14 -9.50 8.75
N ALA A 15 3.46 -8.37 8.12
CA ALA A 15 4.41 -8.31 7.01
C ALA A 15 5.86 -8.64 7.46
N LEU A 16 6.20 -8.39 8.72
CA LEU A 16 7.52 -8.73 9.30
C LEU A 16 7.81 -10.24 9.34
N HIS A 17 6.81 -11.09 9.13
CA HIS A 17 7.05 -12.53 8.96
C HIS A 17 7.65 -12.91 7.59
N PHE A 18 7.66 -11.99 6.62
CA PHE A 18 8.04 -12.27 5.24
C PHE A 18 9.37 -11.62 4.82
N TYR A 19 9.90 -10.68 5.61
CA TYR A 19 11.16 -10.01 5.34
C TYR A 19 11.77 -9.42 6.62
N ASP A 20 13.09 -9.16 6.61
CA ASP A 20 13.75 -8.41 7.70
C ASP A 20 13.81 -6.91 7.31
N PRO A 21 13.28 -6.00 8.14
CA PRO A 21 13.42 -4.55 7.95
C PRO A 21 14.84 -4.06 7.69
N LYS A 22 15.87 -4.77 8.19
CA LYS A 22 17.28 -4.40 7.98
C LYS A 22 17.76 -4.59 6.55
N ASP A 23 17.06 -5.41 5.75
CA ASP A 23 17.38 -5.64 4.35
C ASP A 23 16.82 -4.53 3.44
N VAL A 24 16.03 -3.60 3.99
CA VAL A 24 15.42 -2.49 3.27
C VAL A 24 16.31 -1.25 3.38
N LEU A 25 16.63 -0.65 2.22
CA LEU A 25 17.52 0.52 2.14
C LEU A 25 16.87 1.84 2.61
N ALA A 26 15.54 1.85 2.76
CA ALA A 26 14.75 2.99 3.18
C ALA A 26 14.40 2.93 4.67
N GLU A 27 13.99 4.08 5.25
CA GLU A 27 13.44 4.12 6.60
C GLU A 27 12.20 3.22 6.70
N VAL A 28 12.19 2.27 7.65
CA VAL A 28 11.06 1.36 7.91
C VAL A 28 10.36 1.75 9.21
N LEU A 29 9.08 2.08 9.11
CA LEU A 29 8.22 2.51 10.20
C LEU A 29 7.18 1.43 10.50
N THR A 30 6.88 1.26 11.79
CA THR A 30 5.91 0.29 12.33
C THR A 30 4.91 0.99 13.23
N ASP A 31 3.85 0.29 13.64
CA ASP A 31 2.84 0.82 14.57
C ASP A 31 3.46 1.30 15.90
N GLN A 32 4.54 0.66 16.35
CA GLN A 32 5.25 1.08 17.57
C GLN A 32 5.87 2.48 17.44
N HIS A 33 6.24 2.92 16.23
CA HIS A 33 6.81 4.24 16.01
C HIS A 33 5.79 5.36 16.23
N GLU A 34 4.52 5.11 15.95
CA GLU A 34 3.42 6.05 16.19
C GLU A 34 3.33 6.42 17.67
N TRP A 35 3.24 5.40 18.54
CA TRP A 35 3.11 5.60 19.98
C TRP A 35 4.41 6.05 20.64
N ASN A 36 5.58 5.71 20.08
CA ASN A 36 6.85 6.21 20.58
C ASN A 36 7.04 7.71 20.32
N ALA A 37 6.47 8.23 19.22
CA ALA A 37 6.52 9.64 18.85
C ALA A 37 5.53 10.51 19.64
N TRP A 38 4.37 9.95 20.00
CA TRP A 38 3.30 10.69 20.68
C TRP A 38 3.30 10.46 22.20
N LYS A 39 3.89 11.39 22.97
CA LYS A 39 3.96 11.29 24.44
C LYS A 39 3.07 12.31 25.15
N LYS A 40 2.67 13.37 24.45
CA LYS A 40 1.84 14.48 24.92
C LYS A 40 0.90 14.91 23.81
N MET A 41 -0.23 15.54 24.16
CA MET A 41 -1.24 15.98 23.20
C MET A 41 -0.69 16.91 22.09
N SER A 42 0.34 17.69 22.40
CA SER A 42 1.00 18.61 21.45
C SER A 42 2.00 17.94 20.50
N ASP A 43 2.35 16.67 20.77
CA ASP A 43 3.36 15.97 19.98
C ASP A 43 2.78 15.63 18.60
N PRO A 44 3.63 15.60 17.56
CA PRO A 44 3.17 15.29 16.23
C PRO A 44 2.63 13.85 16.16
N VAL A 45 1.54 13.68 15.40
CA VAL A 45 0.93 12.37 15.14
C VAL A 45 1.51 11.80 13.85
N MET A 46 2.18 10.65 13.96
CA MET A 46 3.00 10.10 12.87
C MET A 46 2.23 9.85 11.58
N HIS A 47 1.05 9.23 11.63
CA HIS A 47 0.26 8.96 10.41
C HIS A 47 -0.13 10.26 9.69
N ILE A 48 -0.37 11.36 10.41
CA ILE A 48 -0.65 12.68 9.83
C ILE A 48 0.62 13.28 9.20
N GLN A 49 1.78 13.13 9.84
CA GLN A 49 3.05 13.58 9.28
C GLN A 49 3.39 12.85 7.99
N LEU A 50 3.27 11.53 7.96
CA LEU A 50 3.51 10.72 6.77
C LEU A 50 2.52 11.05 5.66
N ARG A 51 1.24 11.22 6.00
CA ARG A 51 0.22 11.70 5.08
C ARG A 51 0.57 13.07 4.52
N ASN A 52 1.14 13.99 5.29
CA ASN A 52 1.51 15.32 4.78
C ASN A 52 2.80 15.32 3.96
N TRP A 53 3.73 14.41 4.26
CA TRP A 53 5.01 14.28 3.57
C TRP A 53 4.87 13.62 2.19
N ALA A 54 4.00 12.60 2.05
CA ALA A 54 3.95 11.80 0.83
C ALA A 54 3.11 12.42 -0.30
N ASP A 55 3.64 12.47 -1.52
CA ASP A 55 2.88 12.85 -2.72
C ASP A 55 2.01 11.71 -3.28
N MET A 56 2.33 10.47 -2.93
CA MET A 56 1.66 9.24 -3.37
C MET A 56 1.74 8.19 -2.26
N PHE A 57 0.75 7.29 -2.19
CA PHE A 57 0.77 6.14 -1.30
C PHE A 57 0.70 4.82 -2.08
N ILE A 58 1.52 3.84 -1.71
CA ILE A 58 1.63 2.56 -2.42
C ILE A 58 1.52 1.42 -1.41
N ILE A 59 0.61 0.47 -1.63
CA ILE A 59 0.51 -0.77 -0.84
C ILE A 59 0.80 -1.97 -1.73
N CYS A 60 2.03 -2.49 -1.65
CA CYS A 60 2.47 -3.64 -2.43
C CYS A 60 3.40 -4.52 -1.58
N PRO A 61 2.96 -5.70 -1.10
CA PRO A 61 1.66 -6.33 -1.36
C PRO A 61 0.49 -5.73 -0.55
N LEU A 62 -0.70 -5.72 -1.15
CA LEU A 62 -1.98 -5.54 -0.44
C LEU A 62 -2.58 -6.92 -0.15
N ASP A 63 -2.54 -7.34 1.12
CA ASP A 63 -3.20 -8.58 1.55
C ASP A 63 -4.73 -8.42 1.62
N ALA A 64 -5.45 -9.54 1.68
CA ALA A 64 -6.92 -9.51 1.72
C ALA A 64 -7.48 -8.83 2.99
N ASN A 65 -6.73 -8.86 4.09
CA ASN A 65 -7.14 -8.28 5.36
C ASN A 65 -7.11 -6.74 5.30
N THR A 66 -5.99 -6.18 4.86
CA THR A 66 -5.82 -4.74 4.64
C THR A 66 -6.77 -4.26 3.54
N LEU A 67 -6.98 -5.04 2.47
CA LEU A 67 -8.00 -4.76 1.46
C LEU A 67 -9.40 -4.57 2.09
N ALA A 68 -9.81 -5.51 2.96
CA ALA A 68 -11.09 -5.41 3.65
C ALA A 68 -11.16 -4.21 4.59
N LYS A 69 -10.09 -3.95 5.36
CA LYS A 69 -10.01 -2.79 6.27
C LYS A 69 -10.15 -1.47 5.53
N VAL A 70 -9.41 -1.31 4.43
CA VAL A 70 -9.45 -0.08 3.60
C VAL A 70 -10.83 0.10 2.98
N ALA A 71 -11.41 -0.95 2.38
CA ALA A 71 -12.74 -0.89 1.78
C ALA A 71 -13.85 -0.53 2.80
N GLN A 72 -13.67 -0.90 4.07
CA GLN A 72 -14.63 -0.59 5.15
C GLN A 72 -14.27 0.67 5.94
N GLY A 73 -13.16 1.34 5.64
CA GLY A 73 -12.74 2.56 6.31
C GLY A 73 -12.23 2.35 7.75
N LEU A 74 -11.69 1.17 8.06
CA LEU A 74 -11.02 0.91 9.33
C LEU A 74 -9.65 1.60 9.38
N CYS A 75 -9.22 1.99 10.58
CA CYS A 75 -7.97 2.69 10.85
C CYS A 75 -7.39 2.24 12.20
N ASP A 76 -6.81 1.03 12.21
CA ASP A 76 -6.37 0.34 13.43
C ASP A 76 -4.86 0.03 13.45
N ASN A 77 -4.13 0.49 12.43
CA ASN A 77 -2.67 0.44 12.35
C ASN A 77 -2.14 1.62 11.52
N LEU A 78 -0.82 1.81 11.50
CA LEU A 78 -0.20 2.98 10.87
C LEU A 78 -0.57 3.11 9.39
N ILE A 79 -0.57 2.02 8.63
CA ILE A 79 -0.95 2.02 7.19
C ILE A 79 -2.41 2.47 7.00
N THR A 80 -3.34 1.85 7.73
CA THR A 80 -4.77 2.13 7.58
C THR A 80 -5.15 3.51 8.13
N CYS A 81 -4.47 4.00 9.17
CA CYS A 81 -4.59 5.37 9.67
C CYS A 81 -4.12 6.41 8.65
N ILE A 82 -2.98 6.18 7.99
CA ILE A 82 -2.48 7.07 6.91
C ILE A 82 -3.52 7.14 5.79
N LEU A 83 -3.99 5.99 5.30
CA LEU A 83 -4.97 5.94 4.22
C LEU A 83 -6.31 6.57 4.60
N ARG A 84 -6.78 6.38 5.83
CA ARG A 84 -8.06 6.95 6.27
C ARG A 84 -8.04 8.47 6.31
N ALA A 85 -6.85 9.06 6.53
CA ALA A 85 -6.61 10.51 6.53
C ALA A 85 -6.07 11.04 5.19
N TRP A 86 -6.02 10.20 4.15
CA TRP A 86 -5.36 10.53 2.89
C TRP A 86 -6.02 11.71 2.15
N ASP A 87 -5.25 12.41 1.32
CA ASP A 87 -5.83 13.40 0.40
C ASP A 87 -6.27 12.68 -0.86
N GLU A 88 -7.56 12.61 -1.14
CA GLU A 88 -8.09 11.89 -2.31
C GLU A 88 -7.62 12.47 -3.65
N ARG A 89 -7.02 13.67 -3.66
CA ARG A 89 -6.37 14.24 -4.85
C ARG A 89 -5.02 13.61 -5.18
N ARG A 90 -4.39 12.93 -4.21
CA ARG A 90 -3.08 12.30 -4.37
C ARG A 90 -3.23 10.81 -4.70
N PRO A 91 -2.46 10.29 -5.67
CA PRO A 91 -2.63 8.92 -6.14
C PRO A 91 -2.36 7.90 -5.03
N VAL A 92 -3.18 6.85 -5.05
CA VAL A 92 -2.96 5.62 -4.28
C VAL A 92 -2.87 4.45 -5.25
N ILE A 93 -1.80 3.68 -5.15
CA ILE A 93 -1.58 2.45 -5.92
C ILE A 93 -1.63 1.26 -4.97
N VAL A 94 -2.32 0.19 -5.36
CA VAL A 94 -2.34 -1.06 -4.59
C VAL A 94 -2.02 -2.26 -5.48
N CYS A 95 -1.28 -3.22 -4.92
CA CYS A 95 -0.92 -4.48 -5.59
C CYS A 95 -1.46 -5.67 -4.80
N PRO A 96 -2.70 -6.14 -5.04
CA PRO A 96 -3.25 -7.28 -4.33
C PRO A 96 -2.37 -8.53 -4.45
N ALA A 97 -2.14 -9.21 -3.33
CA ALA A 97 -1.42 -10.47 -3.29
C ALA A 97 -2.03 -11.40 -2.25
N MET A 98 -2.56 -12.54 -2.70
CA MET A 98 -3.24 -13.51 -1.84
C MET A 98 -3.35 -14.87 -2.54
N ASN A 99 -3.67 -15.91 -1.77
CA ASN A 99 -3.97 -17.22 -2.34
C ASN A 99 -5.16 -17.15 -3.33
N THR A 100 -5.19 -18.02 -4.33
CA THR A 100 -6.25 -18.06 -5.36
C THR A 100 -7.67 -18.21 -4.81
N ASN A 101 -7.87 -18.97 -3.72
CA ASN A 101 -9.19 -19.09 -3.11
C ASN A 101 -9.63 -17.77 -2.46
N MET A 102 -8.70 -17.01 -1.89
CA MET A 102 -8.97 -15.67 -1.37
C MET A 102 -9.25 -14.70 -2.51
N TRP A 103 -8.49 -14.78 -3.61
CA TRP A 103 -8.73 -13.96 -4.81
C TRP A 103 -10.13 -14.19 -5.39
N ASN A 104 -10.53 -15.45 -5.53
CA ASN A 104 -11.84 -15.85 -6.05
C ASN A 104 -12.99 -15.62 -5.05
N HIS A 105 -12.69 -15.24 -3.80
CA HIS A 105 -13.71 -14.97 -2.81
C HIS A 105 -14.52 -13.73 -3.19
N LYS A 106 -15.86 -13.79 -3.07
CA LYS A 106 -16.76 -12.69 -3.47
C LYS A 106 -16.41 -11.34 -2.82
N PHE A 107 -16.00 -11.37 -1.54
CA PHE A 107 -15.55 -10.15 -0.85
C PHE A 107 -14.33 -9.49 -1.50
N THR A 108 -13.42 -10.24 -2.13
CA THR A 108 -12.28 -9.64 -2.83
C THR A 108 -12.77 -8.76 -3.98
N ALA A 109 -13.69 -9.26 -4.80
CA ALA A 109 -14.28 -8.47 -5.87
C ALA A 109 -15.05 -7.24 -5.34
N ILE A 110 -15.82 -7.40 -4.27
CA ILE A 110 -16.57 -6.29 -3.64
C ILE A 110 -15.61 -5.23 -3.12
N HIS A 111 -14.59 -5.60 -2.33
CA HIS A 111 -13.64 -4.65 -1.78
C HIS A 111 -12.82 -3.97 -2.87
N LEU A 112 -12.39 -4.71 -3.91
CA LEU A 112 -11.70 -4.13 -5.05
C LEU A 112 -12.57 -3.11 -5.78
N SER A 113 -13.87 -3.39 -5.99
CA SER A 113 -14.79 -2.41 -6.58
C SER A 113 -14.94 -1.16 -5.72
N THR A 114 -14.86 -1.27 -4.39
CA THR A 114 -14.83 -0.09 -3.51
C THR A 114 -13.55 0.72 -3.73
N LEU A 115 -12.40 0.07 -3.79
CA LEU A 115 -11.12 0.74 -4.03
C LEU A 115 -11.09 1.43 -5.41
N THR A 116 -11.62 0.80 -6.47
CA THR A 116 -11.61 1.38 -7.82
C THR A 116 -12.73 2.42 -8.00
N ASP A 117 -13.96 2.06 -7.69
CA ASP A 117 -15.14 2.82 -8.15
C ASP A 117 -15.52 3.94 -7.19
N VAL A 118 -15.22 3.77 -5.90
CA VAL A 118 -15.52 4.76 -4.85
C VAL A 118 -14.29 5.58 -4.51
N LEU A 119 -13.15 4.92 -4.27
CA LEU A 119 -11.93 5.59 -3.82
C LEU A 119 -11.01 6.03 -4.97
N ASN A 120 -11.27 5.58 -6.20
CA ASN A 120 -10.46 5.88 -7.39
C ASN A 120 -8.98 5.49 -7.25
N TYR A 121 -8.71 4.38 -6.54
CA TYR A 121 -7.38 3.83 -6.39
C TYR A 121 -6.96 3.07 -7.65
N ARG A 122 -5.67 3.15 -7.96
CA ARG A 122 -5.05 2.36 -9.04
C ARG A 122 -4.73 0.96 -8.54
N VAL A 123 -5.41 -0.04 -9.09
CA VAL A 123 -5.19 -1.45 -8.73
C VAL A 123 -4.33 -2.13 -9.79
N ILE A 124 -3.12 -2.54 -9.41
CA ILE A 124 -2.26 -3.39 -10.24
C ILE A 124 -2.66 -4.84 -10.00
N LEU A 125 -3.33 -5.46 -10.97
CA LEU A 125 -3.90 -6.80 -10.81
C LEU A 125 -2.81 -7.87 -10.60
N PRO A 126 -3.10 -8.89 -9.77
CA PRO A 126 -2.20 -10.03 -9.59
C PRO A 126 -2.06 -10.85 -10.87
N ILE A 127 -0.96 -11.59 -10.94
CA ILE A 127 -0.67 -12.51 -12.04
C ILE A 127 -1.03 -13.95 -11.65
N SER A 128 -1.16 -14.80 -12.67
CA SER A 128 -1.26 -16.25 -12.49
C SER A 128 0.13 -16.85 -12.37
N LYS A 129 0.37 -17.68 -11.35
CA LYS A 129 1.60 -18.47 -11.19
C LYS A 129 1.25 -19.92 -10.81
N LEU A 130 2.16 -20.84 -11.14
CA LEU A 130 2.05 -22.22 -10.68
C LEU A 130 2.27 -22.24 -9.15
N LEU A 131 1.26 -22.64 -8.40
CA LEU A 131 1.34 -22.71 -6.94
C LEU A 131 2.16 -23.93 -6.51
N ALA A 132 2.69 -23.90 -5.27
CA ALA A 132 3.44 -25.03 -4.70
C ALA A 132 2.63 -26.35 -4.63
N CYS A 133 1.29 -26.28 -4.74
CA CYS A 133 0.40 -27.44 -4.81
C CYS A 133 0.22 -28.02 -6.23
N GLY A 134 0.77 -27.40 -7.27
CA GLY A 134 0.64 -27.83 -8.67
C GLY A 134 -0.49 -27.16 -9.45
N ASP A 135 -1.37 -26.40 -8.80
CA ASP A 135 -2.47 -25.69 -9.45
C ASP A 135 -2.02 -24.35 -10.03
N LEU A 136 -2.49 -24.02 -11.24
CA LEU A 136 -2.32 -22.70 -11.84
C LEU A 136 -3.44 -21.78 -11.32
N GLY A 137 -3.05 -20.71 -10.62
CA GLY A 137 -4.01 -19.84 -9.98
C GLY A 137 -3.59 -18.37 -9.98
N VAL A 138 -4.59 -17.48 -10.11
CA VAL A 138 -4.41 -16.03 -9.97
C VAL A 138 -4.27 -15.67 -8.49
N GLY A 139 -3.46 -14.65 -8.18
CA GLY A 139 -3.35 -14.10 -6.82
C GLY A 139 -1.93 -13.77 -6.40
N ALA A 140 -0.93 -14.20 -7.17
CA ALA A 140 0.44 -13.75 -6.96
C ALA A 140 0.56 -12.25 -7.31
N MET A 141 1.27 -11.48 -6.48
CA MET A 141 1.53 -10.06 -6.76
C MET A 141 2.11 -9.90 -8.17
N ALA A 142 1.75 -8.80 -8.84
CA ALA A 142 2.40 -8.40 -10.08
C ALA A 142 3.93 -8.33 -9.93
N GLU A 143 4.64 -8.54 -11.03
CA GLU A 143 6.10 -8.43 -11.03
C GLU A 143 6.54 -7.01 -10.66
N TYR A 144 7.63 -6.91 -9.89
CA TYR A 144 8.10 -5.62 -9.37
C TYR A 144 8.38 -4.59 -10.48
N ARG A 145 8.77 -5.06 -11.69
CA ARG A 145 9.01 -4.19 -12.85
C ARG A 145 7.75 -3.47 -13.29
N THR A 146 6.63 -4.21 -13.40
CA THR A 146 5.32 -3.63 -13.73
C THR A 146 4.90 -2.60 -12.69
N ILE A 147 5.14 -2.87 -11.41
CA ILE A 147 4.82 -1.94 -10.32
C ILE A 147 5.66 -0.66 -10.43
N VAL A 148 6.97 -0.81 -10.65
CA VAL A 148 7.89 0.34 -10.79
C VAL A 148 7.57 1.18 -12.02
N ASP A 149 7.17 0.55 -13.13
CA ASP A 149 6.81 1.28 -14.35
C ASP A 149 5.53 2.13 -14.15
N GLU A 150 4.50 1.60 -13.47
CA GLU A 150 3.31 2.39 -13.09
C GLU A 150 3.67 3.55 -12.16
N ILE A 151 4.55 3.32 -11.17
CA ILE A 151 5.00 4.38 -10.25
C ILE A 151 5.69 5.51 -11.02
N LYS A 152 6.56 5.19 -11.98
CA LYS A 152 7.24 6.20 -12.80
C LYS A 152 6.25 7.03 -13.61
N GLU A 153 5.28 6.41 -14.25
CA GLU A 153 4.22 7.12 -14.97
C GLU A 153 3.47 8.09 -14.05
N GLN A 154 3.12 7.65 -12.83
CA GLN A 154 2.47 8.53 -11.87
C GLN A 154 3.37 9.67 -11.38
N VAL A 155 4.68 9.45 -11.21
CA VAL A 155 5.64 10.50 -10.87
C VAL A 155 5.72 11.55 -11.99
N GLU A 156 5.76 11.13 -13.25
CA GLU A 156 5.74 12.05 -14.40
C GLU A 156 4.47 12.91 -14.43
N LEU A 157 3.31 12.31 -14.17
CA LEU A 157 2.03 13.03 -14.08
C LEU A 157 2.01 14.04 -12.92
N LEU A 158 2.54 13.67 -11.75
CA LEU A 158 2.65 14.58 -10.61
C LEU A 158 3.56 15.77 -10.93
N ASN A 159 4.72 15.52 -11.56
CA ASN A 159 5.65 16.57 -11.97
C ASN A 159 5.01 17.52 -13.00
N ALA A 160 4.25 16.99 -13.96
CA ALA A 160 3.55 17.80 -14.97
C ALA A 160 2.44 18.69 -14.38
N ASN A 161 1.77 18.23 -13.32
CA ASN A 161 0.71 19.00 -12.65
C ASN A 161 1.25 20.08 -11.70
N ASN A 162 2.51 19.96 -11.26
CA ASN A 162 3.18 20.89 -10.37
C ASN A 162 4.05 21.93 -11.10
N ALA A 163 4.22 21.79 -12.42
CA ALA A 163 4.94 22.72 -13.29
C ALA A 163 4.02 23.84 -13.80
#